data_AF-A0A4R1WRC7-F1
#
_entry.id   AF-A0A4R1WRC7-F1
#
_cell.length_a   1.000
_cell.length_b   1.000
_cell.length_c   1.000
_cell.angle_alpha   90.00
_cell.angle_beta   90.00
_cell.angle_gamma   90.00
#
_symmetry.space_group_name_H-M   'P 1'
#
loop_
_entity.id
_entity.type
_entity.pdbx_description
1 polymer ?
#
loop_
_entity_poly.entity_id
_entity_poly.type
_entity_poly.pdbx_seq_one_letter_code
_entity_poly.pdbx_strand_id
1 'polypeptide(L)'
;MEYVVLDADDKPERVERAAELAKAAGSGRGAGWVTLATDDREARIEQLEDLGLEVQRDQDWLMTIQLSEQPALKLNERYALHSELESDLIITRATLHGGVVSSGRMAVVGEDAVADRIETDPAHRRRGLGSAVMASLVETAAAQGAKRGILIASIDGLRLYRSLGWKVIADIVIARSA
;
A
#
# COMPACT_ATOMS: atom_id res chain seq x y z
N MET A 1 -3.17 14.84 -9.86
CA MET A 1 -1.74 14.53 -9.64
C MET A 1 -1.56 14.22 -8.17
N GLU A 2 -0.71 13.27 -7.77
CA GLU A 2 -0.50 12.90 -6.37
C GLU A 2 0.88 13.34 -5.87
N TYR A 3 0.93 13.90 -4.67
CA TYR A 3 2.14 14.35 -3.99
C TYR A 3 2.27 13.61 -2.66
N VAL A 4 3.40 12.95 -2.45
CA VAL A 4 3.65 12.12 -1.26
C VAL A 4 4.71 12.78 -0.38
N VAL A 5 4.43 12.91 0.92
CA VAL A 5 5.38 13.41 1.92
C VAL A 5 5.55 12.35 2.99
N LEU A 6 6.74 11.76 3.05
CA LEU A 6 7.06 10.67 3.99
C LEU A 6 7.71 11.14 5.29
N ASP A 7 8.09 12.43 5.36
CA ASP A 7 8.72 13.07 6.52
C ASP A 7 7.90 14.27 7.02
N ALA A 8 6.56 14.10 7.09
CA ALA A 8 5.62 15.19 7.36
C ALA A 8 5.73 15.80 8.77
N ASP A 9 6.29 15.03 9.72
CA ASP A 9 6.49 15.47 11.10
C ASP A 9 7.78 16.29 11.24
N ASP A 10 8.85 15.85 10.57
CA ASP A 10 10.15 16.51 10.60
C ASP A 10 10.20 17.78 9.74
N LYS A 11 9.35 17.85 8.69
CA LYS A 11 9.39 18.89 7.65
C LYS A 11 8.00 19.42 7.30
N PRO A 12 7.37 20.19 8.20
CA PRO A 12 6.04 20.75 7.96
C PRO A 12 5.97 21.65 6.72
N GLU A 13 7.06 22.30 6.32
CA GLU A 13 7.13 23.12 5.10
C GLU A 13 6.93 22.31 3.82
N ARG A 14 7.23 21.01 3.84
CA ARG A 14 6.97 20.11 2.70
C ARG A 14 5.50 19.76 2.58
N VAL A 15 4.77 19.72 3.69
CA VAL A 15 3.31 19.54 3.71
C VAL A 15 2.65 20.75 3.05
N GLU A 16 3.06 21.97 3.45
CA GLU A 16 2.60 23.22 2.83
C GLU A 16 2.86 23.23 1.32
N ARG A 17 4.08 22.85 0.92
CA ARG A 17 4.44 22.79 -0.50
C ARG A 17 3.61 21.77 -1.28
N ALA A 18 3.37 20.59 -0.72
CA ALA A 18 2.52 19.57 -1.35
C ALA A 18 1.08 20.06 -1.51
N ALA A 19 0.55 20.73 -0.49
CA ALA A 19 -0.77 21.36 -0.50
C ALA A 19 -0.90 22.44 -1.60
N GLU A 20 0.08 23.34 -1.72
CA GLU A 20 0.12 24.34 -2.81
C GLU A 20 0.08 23.68 -4.18
N LEU A 21 0.94 22.67 -4.39
CA LEU A 21 1.05 21.95 -5.65
C LEU A 21 -0.21 21.14 -5.98
N ALA A 22 -0.88 20.59 -4.96
CA ALA A 22 -2.16 19.93 -5.11
C ALA A 22 -3.26 20.90 -5.52
N LYS A 23 -3.36 22.07 -4.89
CA LYS A 23 -4.33 23.11 -5.26
C LYS A 23 -4.07 23.71 -6.65
N ALA A 24 -2.81 23.73 -7.09
CA ALA A 24 -2.46 24.17 -8.43
C ALA A 24 -2.78 23.12 -9.52
N ALA A 25 -3.02 21.87 -9.14
CA ALA A 25 -3.54 20.87 -10.07
C ALA A 25 -5.01 21.18 -10.41
N GLY A 26 -5.45 20.85 -11.63
CA GLY A 26 -6.81 21.16 -12.09
C GLY A 26 -7.91 20.47 -11.26
N SER A 27 -9.18 20.70 -11.57
CA SER A 27 -10.30 20.13 -10.80
C SER A 27 -10.83 18.79 -11.36
N GLY A 28 -11.68 18.10 -10.60
CA GLY A 28 -12.33 16.85 -11.02
C GLY A 28 -11.34 15.71 -11.20
N ARG A 29 -11.25 15.13 -12.42
CA ARG A 29 -10.22 14.11 -12.74
C ARG A 29 -8.79 14.65 -12.71
N GLY A 30 -8.62 15.98 -12.69
CA GLY A 30 -7.33 16.65 -12.55
C GLY A 30 -6.90 16.94 -11.12
N ALA A 31 -7.77 16.67 -10.12
CA ALA A 31 -7.57 17.07 -8.73
C ALA A 31 -6.20 16.66 -8.20
N GLY A 32 -5.61 17.56 -7.42
CA GLY A 32 -4.39 17.30 -6.68
C GLY A 32 -4.67 16.48 -5.44
N TRP A 33 -3.82 15.52 -5.17
CA TRP A 33 -3.87 14.65 -3.99
C TRP A 33 -2.59 14.85 -3.18
N VAL A 34 -2.71 14.81 -1.85
CA VAL A 34 -1.59 14.81 -0.91
C VAL A 34 -1.72 13.56 -0.05
N THR A 35 -0.66 12.78 0.04
CA THR A 35 -0.55 11.61 0.92
C THR A 35 0.60 11.83 1.88
N LEU A 36 0.32 11.86 3.18
CA LEU A 36 1.30 12.09 4.24
C LEU A 36 1.50 10.80 5.04
N ALA A 37 2.74 10.46 5.36
CA ALA A 37 3.07 9.57 6.47
C ALA A 37 3.44 10.42 7.70
N THR A 38 2.84 10.09 8.84
CA THR A 38 2.96 10.86 10.09
C THR A 38 2.75 10.02 11.34
N ASP A 39 3.41 10.38 12.43
CA ASP A 39 3.14 9.89 13.78
C ASP A 39 2.13 10.78 14.54
N ASP A 40 1.78 11.96 14.00
CA ASP A 40 0.83 12.92 14.55
C ASP A 40 -0.31 13.21 13.54
N ARG A 41 -1.18 12.20 13.40
CA ARG A 41 -2.32 12.24 12.48
C ARG A 41 -3.23 13.45 12.71
N GLU A 42 -3.52 13.79 13.97
CA GLU A 42 -4.45 14.86 14.31
C GLU A 42 -3.90 16.22 13.85
N ALA A 43 -2.63 16.52 14.16
CA ALA A 43 -1.99 17.76 13.73
C ALA A 43 -1.89 17.88 12.20
N ARG A 44 -1.63 16.78 11.48
CA ARG A 44 -1.57 16.82 10.00
C ARG A 44 -2.94 17.02 9.36
N ILE A 45 -4.00 16.49 9.97
CA ILE A 45 -5.37 16.74 9.50
C ILE A 45 -5.71 18.22 9.66
N GLU A 46 -5.50 18.79 10.84
CA GLU A 46 -5.74 20.21 11.11
C GLU A 46 -4.95 21.09 10.12
N GLN A 47 -3.65 20.81 9.94
CA GLN A 47 -2.81 21.55 9.01
C GLN A 47 -3.35 21.50 7.56
N LEU A 48 -3.78 20.34 7.07
CA LEU A 48 -4.30 20.20 5.70
C LEU A 48 -5.65 20.91 5.52
N GLU A 49 -6.51 20.87 6.54
CA GLU A 49 -7.81 21.57 6.54
C GLU A 49 -7.61 23.09 6.55
N ASP A 50 -6.68 23.60 7.37
CA ASP A 50 -6.29 25.02 7.39
C ASP A 50 -5.72 25.49 6.03
N LEU A 51 -5.02 24.59 5.32
CA LEU A 51 -4.53 24.82 3.97
C LEU A 51 -5.63 24.72 2.90
N GLY A 52 -6.86 24.41 3.28
CA GLY A 52 -8.04 24.35 2.41
C GLY A 52 -8.16 23.07 1.60
N LEU A 53 -7.56 21.97 2.04
CA LEU A 53 -7.76 20.65 1.43
C LEU A 53 -8.89 19.88 2.12
N GLU A 54 -9.54 19.02 1.34
CA GLU A 54 -10.51 18.05 1.85
C GLU A 54 -9.79 16.77 2.26
N VAL A 55 -9.80 16.48 3.56
CA VAL A 55 -9.14 15.29 4.12
C VAL A 55 -10.06 14.07 4.07
N GLN A 56 -9.56 12.95 3.54
CA GLN A 56 -10.24 11.66 3.61
C GLN A 56 -10.28 11.16 5.06
N ARG A 57 -11.43 10.64 5.47
CA ARG A 57 -11.63 10.17 6.86
C ARG A 57 -11.24 8.72 7.08
N ASP A 58 -10.91 7.98 6.02
CA ASP A 58 -10.38 6.63 6.13
C ASP A 58 -9.07 6.64 6.95
N GLN A 59 -8.83 5.52 7.63
CA GLN A 59 -7.62 5.33 8.42
C GLN A 59 -6.80 4.23 7.78
N ASP A 60 -5.64 4.64 7.28
CA ASP A 60 -4.67 3.79 6.62
C ASP A 60 -3.32 3.89 7.34
N TRP A 61 -2.47 2.88 7.16
CA TRP A 61 -1.17 2.79 7.82
C TRP A 61 -0.06 2.49 6.82
N LEU A 62 1.05 3.19 6.94
CA LEU A 62 2.28 2.79 6.28
C LEU A 62 2.88 1.61 7.06
N MET A 63 3.16 0.51 6.36
CA MET A 63 3.71 -0.69 6.96
C MET A 63 4.96 -1.16 6.24
N THR A 64 5.85 -1.81 6.99
CA THR A 64 7.07 -2.40 6.45
C THR A 64 7.36 -3.79 7.01
N ILE A 65 8.17 -4.55 6.30
CA ILE A 65 8.74 -5.82 6.74
C ILE A 65 10.15 -5.98 6.15
N GLN A 66 11.03 -6.73 6.81
CA GLN A 66 12.16 -7.34 6.11
C GLN A 66 11.63 -8.53 5.32
N LEU A 67 11.86 -8.59 4.01
CA LEU A 67 11.27 -9.64 3.15
C LEU A 67 11.66 -11.05 3.61
N SER A 68 12.83 -11.21 4.23
CA SER A 68 13.27 -12.46 4.85
C SER A 68 12.44 -12.92 6.05
N GLU A 69 11.67 -12.02 6.68
CA GLU A 69 10.78 -12.32 7.82
C GLU A 69 9.37 -12.72 7.37
N GLN A 70 9.04 -12.59 6.08
CA GLN A 70 7.73 -12.98 5.55
C GLN A 70 7.55 -14.50 5.69
N PRO A 71 6.45 -14.97 6.32
CA PRO A 71 6.19 -16.39 6.43
C PRO A 71 5.87 -17.00 5.06
N ALA A 72 6.48 -18.14 4.78
CA ALA A 72 6.09 -18.98 3.65
C ALA A 72 4.66 -19.50 3.86
N LEU A 73 3.87 -19.52 2.80
CA LEU A 73 2.48 -19.94 2.86
C LEU A 73 2.17 -20.95 1.76
N LYS A 74 1.63 -22.10 2.18
CA LYS A 74 1.11 -23.10 1.26
C LYS A 74 -0.39 -22.88 1.09
N LEU A 75 -0.78 -22.58 -0.14
CA LEU A 75 -2.19 -22.48 -0.51
C LEU A 75 -2.83 -23.87 -0.62
N ASN A 76 -4.12 -23.97 -0.33
CA ASN A 76 -4.86 -25.22 -0.54
C ASN A 76 -4.83 -25.62 -2.03
N GLU A 77 -4.63 -26.91 -2.31
CA GLU A 77 -4.37 -27.45 -3.65
C GLU A 77 -5.52 -27.24 -4.66
N ARG A 78 -6.73 -26.93 -4.19
CA ARG A 78 -7.84 -26.55 -5.07
C ARG A 78 -7.61 -25.24 -5.83
N TYR A 79 -6.71 -24.38 -5.33
CA TYR A 79 -6.37 -23.11 -5.95
C TYR A 79 -5.04 -23.23 -6.68
N ALA A 80 -4.95 -22.59 -7.83
CA ALA A 80 -3.66 -22.38 -8.49
C ALA A 80 -3.15 -20.97 -8.19
N LEU A 81 -1.84 -20.83 -8.01
CA LEU A 81 -1.17 -19.55 -7.80
C LEU A 81 -0.22 -19.32 -8.97
N HIS A 82 -0.34 -18.18 -9.62
CA HIS A 82 0.48 -17.79 -10.76
C HIS A 82 1.11 -16.44 -10.47
N SER A 83 2.40 -16.30 -10.78
CA SER A 83 3.13 -15.05 -10.66
C SER A 83 3.82 -14.73 -11.97
N GLU A 84 3.75 -13.47 -12.37
CA GLU A 84 4.36 -12.93 -13.58
C GLU A 84 5.23 -11.73 -13.18
N LEU A 85 6.44 -11.67 -13.73
CA LEU A 85 7.36 -10.55 -13.57
C LEU A 85 7.49 -9.82 -14.91
N GLU A 86 7.11 -8.56 -14.94
CA GLU A 86 7.26 -7.67 -16.09
C GLU A 86 8.18 -6.51 -15.70
N SER A 87 9.43 -6.57 -16.16
CA SER A 87 10.51 -5.65 -15.75
C SER A 87 10.71 -5.64 -14.23
N ASP A 88 10.17 -4.65 -13.53
CA ASP A 88 10.23 -4.44 -12.09
C ASP A 88 8.86 -4.63 -11.39
N LEU A 89 7.81 -4.95 -12.15
CA LEU A 89 6.46 -5.18 -11.64
C LEU A 89 6.15 -6.67 -11.55
N ILE A 90 5.83 -7.13 -10.35
CA ILE A 90 5.36 -8.49 -10.08
C ILE A 90 3.84 -8.47 -9.96
N ILE A 91 3.16 -9.40 -10.62
CA ILE A 91 1.72 -9.62 -10.49
C ILE A 91 1.49 -11.06 -10.09
N THR A 92 0.84 -11.27 -8.95
CA THR A 92 0.44 -12.60 -8.50
C THR A 92 -1.09 -12.74 -8.51
N ARG A 93 -1.58 -13.88 -8.99
CA ARG A 93 -3.01 -14.22 -9.07
C ARG A 93 -3.25 -15.61 -8.52
N ALA A 94 -4.21 -15.72 -7.60
CA ALA A 94 -4.79 -17.00 -7.21
C ALA A 94 -6.06 -17.25 -8.02
N THR A 95 -6.19 -18.45 -8.60
CA THR A 95 -7.32 -18.84 -9.44
C THR A 95 -8.04 -20.07 -8.89
N LEU A 96 -9.34 -20.16 -9.18
CA LEU A 96 -10.19 -21.32 -8.92
C LEU A 96 -11.08 -21.54 -10.13
N HIS A 97 -11.09 -22.75 -10.69
CA HIS A 97 -11.87 -23.09 -11.90
C HIS A 97 -11.66 -22.11 -13.07
N GLY A 98 -10.43 -21.60 -13.24
CA GLY A 98 -10.07 -20.66 -14.30
C GLY A 98 -10.40 -19.19 -14.02
N GLY A 99 -11.10 -18.87 -12.93
CA GLY A 99 -11.39 -17.50 -12.51
C GLY A 99 -10.40 -16.97 -11.47
N VAL A 100 -10.02 -15.70 -11.55
CA VAL A 100 -9.20 -15.03 -10.53
C VAL A 100 -10.05 -14.76 -9.29
N VAL A 101 -9.59 -15.27 -8.14
CA VAL A 101 -10.27 -15.12 -6.84
C VAL A 101 -9.48 -14.26 -5.85
N SER A 102 -8.20 -14.04 -6.12
CA SER A 102 -7.38 -13.04 -5.43
C SER A 102 -6.23 -12.62 -6.33
N SER A 103 -5.79 -11.38 -6.19
CA SER A 103 -4.61 -10.87 -6.89
C SER A 103 -3.89 -9.83 -6.06
N GLY A 104 -2.66 -9.56 -6.44
CA GLY A 104 -1.85 -8.50 -5.88
C GLY A 104 -0.73 -8.13 -6.83
N ARG A 105 -0.12 -6.96 -6.59
CA ARG A 105 1.03 -6.50 -7.35
C ARG A 105 2.12 -5.98 -6.42
N MET A 106 3.34 -6.00 -6.89
CA MET A 106 4.49 -5.48 -6.14
C MET A 106 5.52 -4.92 -7.11
N ALA A 107 5.91 -3.66 -6.93
CA ALA A 107 6.98 -3.04 -7.70
C ALA A 107 8.31 -3.11 -6.93
N VAL A 108 9.41 -3.45 -7.61
CA VAL A 108 10.75 -3.52 -7.02
C VAL A 108 11.56 -2.30 -7.45
N VAL A 109 12.04 -1.51 -6.47
CA VAL A 109 12.86 -0.32 -6.70
C VAL A 109 14.11 -0.40 -5.81
N GLY A 110 15.24 -0.76 -6.41
CA GLY A 110 16.47 -0.99 -5.65
C GLY A 110 16.31 -2.13 -4.65
N GLU A 111 16.51 -1.85 -3.36
CA GLU A 111 16.31 -2.85 -2.29
C GLU A 111 14.90 -2.84 -1.70
N ASP A 112 14.00 -2.01 -2.23
CA ASP A 112 12.63 -1.86 -1.74
C ASP A 112 11.62 -2.55 -2.65
N ALA A 113 10.58 -3.12 -2.05
CA ALA A 113 9.45 -3.73 -2.75
C ALA A 113 8.13 -3.15 -2.25
N VAL A 114 7.42 -2.42 -3.11
CA VAL A 114 6.18 -1.72 -2.77
C VAL A 114 4.99 -2.56 -3.21
N ALA A 115 4.23 -3.11 -2.25
CA ALA A 115 3.02 -3.88 -2.53
C ALA A 115 1.82 -2.96 -2.79
N ASP A 116 1.00 -3.31 -3.77
CA ASP A 116 -0.21 -2.58 -4.14
C ASP A 116 -1.33 -3.53 -4.59
N ARG A 117 -2.58 -3.06 -4.48
CA ARG A 117 -3.79 -3.72 -5.03
C ARG A 117 -3.97 -5.17 -4.62
N ILE A 118 -3.73 -5.48 -3.34
CA ILE A 118 -3.98 -6.81 -2.78
C ILE A 118 -5.48 -6.96 -2.54
N GLU A 119 -6.14 -7.74 -3.40
CA GLU A 119 -7.58 -7.90 -3.39
C GLU A 119 -7.95 -9.38 -3.35
N THR A 120 -9.00 -9.70 -2.60
CA THR A 120 -9.60 -11.04 -2.58
C THR A 120 -11.10 -10.91 -2.79
N ASP A 121 -11.61 -11.69 -3.73
CA ASP A 121 -13.04 -11.81 -4.02
C ASP A 121 -13.82 -12.05 -2.71
N PRO A 122 -14.91 -11.30 -2.44
CA PRO A 122 -15.65 -11.41 -1.19
C PRO A 122 -16.08 -12.83 -0.81
N ALA A 123 -16.47 -13.68 -1.77
CA ALA A 123 -16.89 -15.06 -1.52
C ALA A 123 -15.72 -16.00 -1.16
N HIS A 124 -14.50 -15.52 -1.38
CA HIS A 124 -13.25 -16.26 -1.19
C HIS A 124 -12.39 -15.71 -0.04
N ARG A 125 -12.85 -14.66 0.66
CA ARG A 125 -12.15 -14.09 1.83
C ARG A 125 -12.02 -15.09 2.98
N ARG A 126 -11.00 -14.86 3.81
CA ARG A 126 -10.63 -15.71 4.98
C ARG A 126 -10.32 -17.17 4.64
N ARG A 127 -9.80 -17.42 3.44
CA ARG A 127 -9.31 -18.73 2.98
C ARG A 127 -7.79 -18.78 2.77
N GLY A 128 -7.06 -17.80 3.31
CA GLY A 128 -5.60 -17.68 3.16
C GLY A 128 -5.11 -17.14 1.81
N LEU A 129 -6.02 -16.71 0.91
CA LEU A 129 -5.65 -16.28 -0.45
C LEU A 129 -4.79 -15.01 -0.46
N GLY A 130 -5.21 -13.93 0.20
CA GLY A 130 -4.41 -12.71 0.29
C GLY A 130 -3.04 -12.94 0.91
N SER A 131 -2.97 -13.82 1.92
CA SER A 131 -1.72 -14.24 2.55
C SER A 131 -0.80 -14.98 1.56
N ALA A 132 -1.35 -15.92 0.77
CA ALA A 132 -0.59 -16.66 -0.24
C ALA A 132 -0.11 -15.77 -1.40
N VAL A 133 -0.96 -14.83 -1.84
CA VAL A 133 -0.59 -13.82 -2.83
C VAL A 133 0.60 -12.99 -2.31
N MET A 134 0.52 -12.48 -1.07
CA MET A 134 1.62 -11.72 -0.46
C MET A 134 2.91 -12.53 -0.35
N ALA A 135 2.84 -13.80 0.08
CA ALA A 135 4.02 -14.64 0.17
C ALA A 135 4.72 -14.83 -1.19
N SER A 136 3.94 -15.07 -2.26
CA SER A 136 4.49 -15.22 -3.61
C SER A 136 5.06 -13.92 -4.17
N LEU A 137 4.43 -12.77 -3.90
CA LEU A 137 4.97 -11.46 -4.28
C LEU A 137 6.32 -11.20 -3.59
N VAL A 138 6.38 -11.43 -2.27
CA VAL A 138 7.59 -11.23 -1.47
C VAL A 138 8.72 -12.17 -1.92
N GLU A 139 8.42 -13.45 -2.15
CA GLU A 139 9.41 -14.42 -2.64
C GLU A 139 10.00 -13.96 -3.98
N THR A 140 9.15 -13.52 -4.90
CA THR A 140 9.59 -13.04 -6.22
C THR A 140 10.40 -11.74 -6.10
N ALA A 141 10.00 -10.81 -5.24
CA ALA A 141 10.72 -9.56 -5.00
C ALA A 141 12.08 -9.79 -4.34
N ALA A 142 12.16 -10.69 -3.36
CA ALA A 142 13.42 -11.08 -2.73
C ALA A 142 14.39 -11.71 -3.74
N ALA A 143 13.87 -12.50 -4.70
CA ALA A 143 14.67 -13.04 -5.80
C ALA A 143 15.19 -11.96 -6.76
N GLN A 144 14.54 -10.79 -6.84
CA GLN A 144 15.02 -9.61 -7.57
C GLN A 144 16.01 -8.75 -6.76
N GLY A 145 16.36 -9.16 -5.53
CA GLY A 145 17.31 -8.46 -4.67
C GLY A 145 16.69 -7.45 -3.71
N ALA A 146 15.36 -7.33 -3.68
CA ALA A 146 14.68 -6.54 -2.67
C ALA A 146 14.88 -7.15 -1.27
N LYS A 147 14.97 -6.29 -0.26
CA LYS A 147 15.16 -6.67 1.14
C LYS A 147 14.05 -6.14 2.03
N ARG A 148 13.46 -4.99 1.68
CA ARG A 148 12.44 -4.32 2.49
C ARG A 148 11.12 -4.25 1.74
N GLY A 149 10.05 -4.72 2.37
CA GLY A 149 8.68 -4.55 1.88
C GLY A 149 8.07 -3.26 2.42
N ILE A 150 7.28 -2.58 1.60
CA ILE A 150 6.54 -1.36 1.94
C ILE A 150 5.11 -1.50 1.40
N LEU A 151 4.12 -1.09 2.18
CA LEU A 151 2.73 -0.98 1.72
C LEU A 151 1.95 0.06 2.51
N ILE A 152 0.83 0.51 1.95
CA ILE A 152 -0.22 1.20 2.69
C ILE A 152 -1.34 0.19 2.95
N ALA A 153 -1.69 0.01 4.22
CA ALA A 153 -2.72 -0.90 4.66
C ALA A 153 -4.00 -0.14 4.99
N SER A 154 -5.11 -0.56 4.40
CA SER A 154 -6.44 -0.16 4.89
C SER A 154 -6.78 -0.85 6.20
N ILE A 155 -7.86 -0.40 6.85
CA ILE A 155 -8.41 -1.04 8.06
C ILE A 155 -8.67 -2.55 7.87
N ASP A 156 -9.18 -2.94 6.70
CA ASP A 156 -9.42 -4.34 6.36
C ASP A 156 -8.12 -5.12 6.16
N GLY A 157 -7.09 -4.47 5.59
CA GLY A 157 -5.77 -5.05 5.34
C GLY A 157 -4.90 -5.15 6.59
N LEU A 158 -5.05 -4.25 7.56
CA LEU A 158 -4.17 -4.13 8.73
C LEU A 158 -4.05 -5.46 9.50
N ARG A 159 -5.17 -6.16 9.73
CA ARG A 159 -5.17 -7.44 10.44
C ARG A 159 -4.41 -8.52 9.67
N LEU A 160 -4.55 -8.56 8.35
CA LEU A 160 -3.82 -9.49 7.49
C LEU A 160 -2.32 -9.22 7.59
N TYR A 161 -1.89 -7.98 7.35
CA TYR A 161 -0.46 -7.67 7.28
C TYR A 161 0.24 -7.85 8.63
N ARG A 162 -0.40 -7.48 9.75
CA ARG A 162 0.11 -7.80 11.09
C ARG A 162 0.32 -9.30 11.30
N SER A 163 -0.62 -10.14 10.82
CA SER A 163 -0.48 -11.60 10.92
C SER A 163 0.66 -12.18 10.07
N LEU A 164 1.12 -11.42 9.06
CA LEU A 164 2.25 -11.76 8.20
C LEU A 164 3.57 -11.15 8.68
N GLY A 165 3.60 -10.50 9.85
CA GLY A 165 4.80 -9.91 10.43
C GLY A 165 5.09 -8.45 10.02
N TRP A 166 4.22 -7.84 9.22
CA TRP A 166 4.37 -6.44 8.82
C TRP A 166 4.10 -5.52 10.02
N LYS A 167 4.89 -4.46 10.14
CA LYS A 167 4.85 -3.51 11.25
C LYS A 167 4.38 -2.15 10.76
N VAL A 168 3.48 -1.53 11.52
CA VAL A 168 3.10 -0.13 11.30
C VAL A 168 4.30 0.76 11.63
N ILE A 169 4.59 1.72 10.76
CA ILE A 169 5.67 2.70 10.96
C ILE A 169 5.19 4.15 10.90
N ALA A 170 3.99 4.41 10.39
CA ALA A 170 3.33 5.72 10.43
C ALA A 170 1.83 5.55 10.13
N ASP A 171 1.01 6.51 10.57
CA ASP A 171 -0.32 6.71 10.03
C ASP A 171 -0.24 7.35 8.63
N ILE A 172 -1.26 7.10 7.80
CA ILE A 172 -1.43 7.76 6.51
C ILE A 172 -2.59 8.75 6.57
N VAL A 173 -2.34 9.98 6.10
CA VAL A 173 -3.36 11.01 5.88
C VAL A 173 -3.41 11.35 4.41
N ILE A 174 -4.60 11.20 3.81
CA ILE A 174 -4.83 11.52 2.40
C ILE A 174 -5.78 12.72 2.32
N ALA A 175 -5.44 13.69 1.49
CA ALA A 175 -6.27 14.85 1.23
C ALA A 175 -6.27 15.21 -0.25
N ARG A 176 -7.26 15.99 -0.67
CA ARG A 176 -7.39 16.47 -2.05
C ARG A 176 -7.70 17.95 -2.13
N SER A 177 -7.33 18.56 -3.25
CA SER A 177 -7.87 19.87 -3.63
C SER A 177 -9.38 19.75 -3.87
N ALA A 178 -10.15 20.74 -3.39
CA ALA A 178 -11.57 20.87 -3.70
C ALA A 178 -11.84 21.04 -5.21
#